data_AF-A0A2I0J1G0-F1
#
_entry.id   AF-A0A2I0J1G0-F1
#
_cell.length_a   1.000
_cell.length_b   1.000
_cell.length_c   1.000
_cell.angle_alpha   90.00
_cell.angle_beta   90.00
_cell.angle_gamma   90.00
#
_symmetry.space_group_name_H-M   'P 1'
#
loop_
_entity.id
_entity.type
_entity.pdbx_description
1 polymer ?
#
loop_
_entity_poly.entity_id
_entity_poly.type
_entity_poly.pdbx_seq_one_letter_code
_entity_poly.pdbx_strand_id
1 'polypeptide(L)'
;MRLDVKPSEETNRLKLTGLSPYWLDIAQGSAVDNTVDMQSLFLLTGPNGGGKSSLLRSICAASLLGICGLLVPAESALIPHFDSIMLHMKSYDSPADGKSSFQVEMSEIRSIITRATPRSLVLIDEICRGTETAKGTCIAGSIIETLDKIGCLGIVSTRLQD
;
A
#
# COMPACT_ATOMS: atom_id res chain seq x y z
N MET A 1 -27.12 28.45 -9.70
CA MET A 1 -25.78 28.74 -9.16
C MET A 1 -24.95 27.47 -9.30
N ARG A 2 -24.18 27.33 -10.40
CA ARG A 2 -23.25 26.20 -10.57
C ARG A 2 -22.01 26.54 -9.76
N LEU A 3 -21.69 25.70 -8.78
CA LEU A 3 -20.44 25.78 -8.05
C LEU A 3 -19.39 25.04 -8.89
N ASP A 4 -18.61 25.79 -9.67
CA ASP A 4 -17.35 25.31 -10.19
C ASP A 4 -16.37 25.18 -9.02
N VAL A 5 -16.39 24.02 -8.37
CA VAL A 5 -15.33 23.62 -7.43
C VAL A 5 -14.15 23.17 -8.27
N LYS A 6 -13.15 24.04 -8.44
CA LYS A 6 -11.82 23.59 -8.86
C LYS A 6 -11.36 22.52 -7.87
N PRO A 7 -10.87 21.35 -8.31
CA PRO A 7 -10.31 20.37 -7.40
C PRO A 7 -9.10 21.03 -6.73
N SER A 8 -9.21 21.33 -5.44
CA SER A 8 -8.11 21.85 -4.65
C SER A 8 -7.04 20.77 -4.54
N GLU A 9 -5.78 21.12 -4.73
CA GLU A 9 -4.60 20.23 -4.60
C GLU A 9 -4.57 19.45 -3.27
N GLU A 10 -5.34 19.86 -2.26
CA GLU A 10 -5.53 19.17 -0.99
C GLU A 10 -6.37 17.88 -1.05
N THR A 11 -7.07 17.58 -2.15
CA THR A 11 -8.02 16.45 -2.20
C THR A 11 -7.37 15.06 -2.26
N ASN A 12 -6.07 14.96 -2.55
CA ASN A 12 -5.36 13.67 -2.67
C ASN A 12 -4.12 13.57 -1.77
N ARG A 13 -4.28 13.86 -0.47
CA ARG A 13 -3.22 13.72 0.54
C ARG A 13 -3.70 12.81 1.67
N LEU A 14 -2.90 11.80 2.00
CA LEU A 14 -3.06 10.98 3.19
C LEU A 14 -1.98 11.37 4.21
N LYS A 15 -2.40 11.82 5.39
CA LYS A 15 -1.51 12.15 6.51
C LYS A 15 -1.95 11.46 7.80
N LEU A 16 -1.07 10.66 8.38
CA LEU A 16 -1.28 9.94 9.64
C LEU A 16 -0.10 10.29 10.55
N THR A 17 -0.36 10.80 11.75
CA THR A 17 0.68 11.12 12.75
C THR A 17 0.43 10.30 14.01
N GLY A 18 1.48 9.70 14.55
CA GLY A 18 1.37 8.79 15.70
C GLY A 18 0.60 7.51 15.36
N LEU A 19 0.72 7.02 14.12
CA LEU A 19 0.04 5.80 13.65
C LEU A 19 0.59 4.58 14.38
N SER A 20 -0.26 3.95 15.18
CA SER A 20 0.10 2.79 15.98
C SER A 20 -0.40 1.49 15.32
N PRO A 21 0.43 0.44 15.20
CA PRO A 21 0.02 -0.87 14.72
C PRO A 21 -0.80 -1.60 15.80
N TYR A 22 -2.07 -1.22 15.95
CA TYR A 22 -2.93 -1.61 17.07
C TYR A 22 -3.09 -3.13 17.32
N TRP A 23 -2.85 -3.97 16.32
CA TRP A 23 -2.90 -5.44 16.46
C TRP A 23 -1.60 -6.05 16.99
N LEU A 24 -0.53 -5.27 17.08
CA LEU A 24 0.74 -5.74 17.61
C LEU A 24 0.61 -5.79 19.14
N ASP A 25 0.81 -6.97 19.72
CA ASP A 25 0.73 -7.16 21.16
C ASP A 25 1.85 -6.38 21.86
N ILE A 26 1.46 -5.40 22.67
CA ILE A 26 2.36 -4.57 23.48
C ILE A 26 3.13 -5.44 24.48
N ALA A 27 2.60 -6.61 24.87
CA ALA A 27 3.27 -7.55 25.74
C ALA A 27 4.49 -8.25 25.09
N GLN A 28 4.60 -8.25 23.75
CA GLN A 28 5.76 -8.79 23.03
C GLN A 28 6.81 -7.72 22.65
N GLY A 29 6.58 -6.46 23.01
CA GLY A 29 7.47 -5.32 22.77
C GLY A 29 6.71 -4.02 22.56
N SER A 30 7.39 -2.87 22.71
CA SER A 30 6.77 -1.58 22.40
C SER A 30 6.56 -1.43 20.90
N ALA A 31 5.32 -1.33 20.46
CA ALA A 31 5.00 -0.85 19.12
C ALA A 31 5.59 0.55 18.93
N VAL A 32 6.22 0.79 17.79
CA VAL A 32 6.76 2.11 17.42
C VAL A 32 5.72 2.82 16.58
N ASP A 33 5.32 4.01 17.01
CA ASP A 33 4.37 4.84 16.28
C ASP A 33 5.03 5.47 15.04
N ASN A 34 4.27 5.57 13.96
CA ASN A 34 4.78 6.02 12.66
C ASN A 34 4.10 7.30 12.20
N THR A 35 4.81 8.12 11.41
CA THR A 35 4.21 9.23 10.68
C THR A 35 4.25 8.93 9.18
N VAL A 36 3.12 9.11 8.52
CA VAL A 36 2.95 8.90 7.07
C VAL A 36 2.36 10.17 6.50
N ASP A 37 3.00 10.75 5.50
CA ASP A 37 2.52 11.95 4.79
C ASP A 37 2.77 11.73 3.30
N MET A 38 1.74 11.34 2.56
CA MET A 38 1.84 10.98 1.15
C MET A 38 0.88 11.78 0.29
N GLN A 39 1.38 12.21 -0.86
CA GLN A 39 0.64 12.92 -1.93
C GLN A 39 0.77 12.19 -3.28
N SER A 40 1.50 11.08 -3.32
CA SER A 40 1.78 10.28 -4.51
C SER A 40 2.10 8.84 -4.13
N LEU A 41 2.50 8.03 -5.12
CA LEU A 41 3.06 6.71 -4.92
C LEU A 41 4.47 6.79 -4.30
N PHE A 42 4.72 6.03 -3.24
CA PHE A 42 6.04 5.92 -2.59
C PHE A 42 6.67 4.55 -2.80
N LEU A 43 8.00 4.53 -2.91
CA LEU A 43 8.79 3.30 -2.85
C LEU A 43 9.37 3.14 -1.44
N LEU A 44 9.01 2.05 -0.75
CA LEU A 44 9.49 1.75 0.60
C LEU A 44 10.55 0.66 0.56
N THR A 45 11.77 1.00 0.98
CA THR A 45 12.91 0.07 1.03
C THR A 45 13.31 -0.22 2.48
N GLY A 46 14.10 -1.27 2.69
CA GLY A 46 14.66 -1.61 4.00
C GLY A 46 14.81 -3.12 4.23
N PRO A 47 15.50 -3.53 5.30
CA PRO A 47 15.78 -4.94 5.58
C PRO A 47 14.51 -5.76 5.89
N ASN A 48 14.62 -7.09 5.77
CA ASN A 48 13.57 -8.01 6.22
C ASN A 48 13.38 -7.86 7.73
N GLY A 49 12.12 -7.88 8.19
CA GLY A 49 11.80 -7.65 9.60
C GLY A 49 11.82 -6.17 10.02
N GLY A 50 12.19 -5.23 9.14
CA GLY A 50 12.20 -3.79 9.45
C GLY A 50 10.82 -3.12 9.54
N GLY A 51 9.73 -3.87 9.68
CA GLY A 51 8.38 -3.31 9.88
C GLY A 51 7.64 -2.86 8.62
N LYS A 52 8.20 -2.98 7.41
CA LYS A 52 7.54 -2.56 6.15
C LYS A 52 6.11 -3.13 6.00
N SER A 53 5.97 -4.45 6.10
CA SER A 53 4.67 -5.12 6.02
C SER A 53 3.70 -4.66 7.13
N SER A 54 4.22 -4.37 8.33
CA SER A 54 3.43 -3.85 9.45
C SER A 54 2.93 -2.43 9.19
N LEU A 55 3.78 -1.57 8.60
CA LEU A 55 3.41 -0.22 8.19
C LEU A 55 2.32 -0.23 7.12
N LEU A 56 2.46 -1.07 6.07
CA LEU A 56 1.45 -1.21 5.02
C LEU A 56 0.10 -1.66 5.60
N ARG A 57 0.08 -2.66 6.49
CA ARG A 57 -1.15 -3.06 7.20
C ARG A 57 -1.73 -1.92 8.03
N SER A 58 -0.89 -1.05 8.61
CA SER A 58 -1.33 0.01 9.53
C SER A 58 -2.03 1.10 8.76
N ILE A 59 -1.43 1.49 7.64
CA ILE A 59 -2.01 2.44 6.71
C ILE A 59 -3.33 1.90 6.14
N CYS A 60 -3.37 0.62 5.75
CA CYS A 60 -4.58 -0.02 5.24
C CYS A 60 -5.72 0.01 6.25
N ALA A 61 -5.46 -0.42 7.50
CA ALA A 61 -6.46 -0.46 8.55
C ALA A 61 -6.91 0.95 8.96
N ALA A 62 -5.97 1.90 9.13
CA ALA A 62 -6.28 3.29 9.43
C ALA A 62 -7.16 3.93 8.35
N SER A 63 -6.83 3.69 7.08
CA SER A 63 -7.61 4.22 5.94
C SER A 63 -9.01 3.62 5.91
N LEU A 64 -9.14 2.31 6.13
CA LEU A 64 -10.45 1.63 6.19
C LEU A 64 -11.32 2.15 7.34
N LEU A 65 -10.75 2.31 8.54
CA LEU A 65 -11.45 2.87 9.69
C LEU A 65 -11.91 4.31 9.41
N GLY A 66 -11.04 5.13 8.84
CA GLY A 66 -11.33 6.51 8.48
C GLY A 66 -12.49 6.65 7.48
N ILE A 67 -12.50 5.86 6.40
CA ILE A 67 -13.59 5.92 5.42
C ILE A 67 -14.93 5.39 5.97
N CYS A 68 -14.89 4.51 6.98
CA CYS A 68 -16.07 4.02 7.69
C CYS A 68 -16.59 4.98 8.78
N GLY A 69 -15.90 6.10 9.02
CA GLY A 69 -16.25 7.04 10.09
C GLY A 69 -15.93 6.54 11.49
N LEU A 70 -14.99 5.59 11.62
CA LEU A 70 -14.54 5.02 12.89
C LEU A 70 -13.29 5.73 13.41
N LEU A 71 -12.98 5.52 14.69
CA LEU A 71 -11.75 6.01 15.30
C LEU A 71 -10.53 5.34 14.63
N VAL A 72 -9.56 6.16 14.25
CA VAL A 72 -8.30 5.73 13.64
C VAL A 72 -7.24 5.59 14.75
N PRO A 73 -6.41 4.54 14.75
CA PRO A 73 -5.33 4.34 15.73
C PRO A 73 -4.14 5.26 15.44
N ALA A 74 -4.37 6.58 15.49
CA ALA A 74 -3.39 7.63 15.24
C ALA A 74 -3.70 8.85 16.13
N GLU A 75 -2.69 9.65 16.46
CA GLU A 75 -2.88 10.93 17.16
C GLU A 75 -3.64 11.94 16.30
N SER A 76 -3.36 11.95 14.98
CA SER A 76 -4.13 12.72 14.01
C SER A 76 -4.15 12.01 12.65
N ALA A 77 -5.27 12.18 11.93
CA ALA A 77 -5.50 11.54 10.65
C ALA A 77 -6.22 12.51 9.68
N LEU A 78 -5.60 12.72 8.51
CA LEU A 78 -6.20 13.28 7.31
C LEU A 78 -6.25 12.16 6.28
N ILE A 79 -7.44 11.64 6.02
CA ILE A 79 -7.65 10.51 5.10
C ILE A 79 -8.57 11.01 3.98
N PRO A 80 -8.14 10.97 2.71
CA PRO A 80 -8.99 11.36 1.59
C PRO A 80 -10.06 10.27 1.36
N HIS A 81 -11.13 10.62 0.65
CA HIS A 81 -12.16 9.65 0.33
C HIS A 81 -11.67 8.71 -0.79
N PHE A 82 -11.25 7.50 -0.40
CA PHE A 82 -10.84 6.47 -1.33
C PHE A 82 -12.05 5.75 -1.94
N ASP A 83 -12.03 5.54 -3.27
CA ASP A 83 -13.02 4.68 -3.92
C ASP A 83 -12.69 3.18 -3.78
N SER A 84 -11.43 2.89 -3.47
CA SER A 84 -10.94 1.54 -3.22
C SER A 84 -9.64 1.56 -2.42
N ILE A 85 -9.48 0.56 -1.55
CA ILE A 85 -8.25 0.29 -0.82
C ILE A 85 -7.81 -1.12 -1.22
N MET A 86 -6.63 -1.23 -1.80
CA MET A 86 -6.06 -2.48 -2.30
C MET A 86 -4.77 -2.78 -1.56
N LEU A 87 -4.72 -3.92 -0.90
CA LEU A 87 -3.53 -4.41 -0.22
C LEU A 87 -3.13 -5.75 -0.82
N HIS A 88 -2.01 -5.79 -1.52
CA HIS A 88 -1.35 -7.04 -1.89
C HIS A 88 -0.25 -7.32 -0.88
N MET A 89 -0.43 -8.41 -0.15
CA MET A 89 0.59 -8.94 0.75
C MET A 89 1.06 -10.27 0.20
N LYS A 90 2.32 -10.60 0.46
CA LYS A 90 2.84 -11.92 0.19
C LYS A 90 1.94 -13.00 0.82
N SER A 91 1.37 -13.86 -0.03
CA SER A 91 0.81 -15.14 0.40
C SER A 91 1.95 -16.13 0.63
N TYR A 92 1.79 -17.00 1.64
CA TYR A 92 2.59 -18.22 1.74
C TYR A 92 2.03 -19.29 0.79
N ASP A 93 2.87 -20.25 0.40
CA ASP A 93 2.56 -21.24 -0.64
C ASP A 93 1.22 -21.96 -0.41
N SER A 94 0.42 -22.08 -1.47
CA SER A 94 -0.71 -23.01 -1.56
C SER A 94 -0.50 -23.90 -2.79
N PRO A 95 0.05 -25.12 -2.62
CA PRO A 95 0.26 -26.07 -3.72
C PRO A 95 -1.03 -26.63 -4.37
N ALA A 96 -2.21 -26.19 -3.91
CA ALA A 96 -3.49 -26.87 -4.16
C ALA A 96 -4.08 -26.66 -5.57
N ASP A 97 -3.67 -25.63 -6.32
CA ASP A 97 -4.38 -25.17 -7.53
C ASP A 97 -3.67 -25.44 -8.87
N GLY A 98 -2.50 -26.11 -8.88
CA GLY A 98 -1.76 -26.40 -10.11
C GLY A 98 -1.23 -25.15 -10.86
N LYS A 99 -1.25 -23.97 -10.24
CA LYS A 99 -0.68 -22.72 -10.75
C LYS A 99 0.59 -22.37 -9.98
N SER A 100 1.56 -21.74 -10.65
CA SER A 100 2.75 -21.23 -9.94
C SER A 100 2.38 -20.04 -9.05
N SER A 101 3.10 -19.88 -7.93
CA SER A 101 2.94 -18.73 -7.03
C SER A 101 3.12 -17.41 -7.79
N PHE A 102 4.05 -17.37 -8.74
CA PHE A 102 4.25 -16.24 -9.64
C PHE A 102 3.02 -15.94 -10.52
N GLN A 103 2.36 -16.96 -11.08
CA GLN A 103 1.16 -16.73 -11.90
C GLN A 103 -0.01 -16.19 -11.06
N VAL A 104 -0.16 -16.66 -9.82
CA VAL A 104 -1.17 -16.14 -8.88
C VAL A 104 -0.86 -14.69 -8.53
N GLU A 105 0.37 -14.40 -8.14
CA GLU A 105 0.86 -13.06 -7.84
C GLU A 105 0.60 -12.09 -9.00
N MET A 106 1.00 -12.45 -10.23
CA MET A 106 0.79 -11.59 -11.40
C MET A 106 -0.69 -11.40 -11.75
N SER A 107 -1.55 -12.38 -11.44
CA SER A 107 -2.99 -12.25 -11.64
C SER A 107 -3.61 -11.26 -10.65
N GLU A 108 -3.14 -11.27 -9.39
CA GLU A 108 -3.54 -10.30 -8.36
C GLU A 108 -3.07 -8.89 -8.69
N ILE A 109 -1.80 -8.73 -9.10
CA ILE A 109 -1.24 -7.45 -9.53
C ILE A 109 -2.00 -6.89 -10.73
N ARG A 110 -2.32 -7.73 -11.74
CA ARG A 110 -3.17 -7.32 -12.86
C ARG A 110 -4.52 -6.80 -12.38
N SER A 111 -5.12 -7.47 -11.39
CA SER A 111 -6.40 -7.09 -10.80
C SER A 111 -6.34 -5.75 -10.05
N ILE A 112 -5.19 -5.41 -9.46
CA ILE A 112 -4.94 -4.11 -8.82
C ILE A 112 -4.84 -3.03 -9.89
N ILE A 113 -3.93 -3.20 -10.86
CA ILE A 113 -3.69 -2.21 -11.91
C ILE A 113 -4.97 -1.90 -12.70
N THR A 114 -5.77 -2.92 -13.02
CA THR A 114 -7.00 -2.75 -13.82
C THR A 114 -8.13 -2.04 -13.08
N ARG A 115 -8.09 -1.98 -11.74
CA ARG A 115 -9.11 -1.34 -10.91
C ARG A 115 -8.65 -0.05 -10.27
N ALA A 116 -7.35 0.19 -10.19
CA ALA A 116 -6.79 1.39 -9.60
C ALA A 116 -7.24 2.65 -10.37
N THR A 117 -7.63 3.65 -9.61
CA THR A 117 -8.03 4.98 -10.07
C THR A 117 -7.18 6.03 -9.35
N PRO A 118 -7.22 7.31 -9.77
CA PRO A 118 -6.55 8.39 -9.03
C PRO A 118 -7.01 8.55 -7.57
N ARG A 119 -8.17 7.99 -7.20
CA ARG A 119 -8.73 8.00 -5.83
C ARG A 119 -8.59 6.66 -5.11
N SER A 120 -7.72 5.78 -5.60
CA SER A 120 -7.42 4.51 -4.95
C SER A 120 -6.21 4.62 -4.01
N LEU A 121 -6.22 3.81 -2.95
CA LEU A 121 -5.04 3.55 -2.13
C LEU A 121 -4.47 2.17 -2.50
N VAL A 122 -3.27 2.13 -3.04
CA VAL A 122 -2.61 0.89 -3.48
C VAL A 122 -1.39 0.59 -2.61
N LEU A 123 -1.42 -0.51 -1.88
CA LEU A 123 -0.37 -0.95 -0.97
C LEU A 123 0.13 -2.32 -1.42
N ILE A 124 1.39 -2.42 -1.80
CA ILE A 124 1.97 -3.65 -2.33
C ILE A 124 3.22 -3.99 -1.55
N ASP A 125 3.26 -5.19 -0.97
CA ASP A 125 4.39 -5.69 -0.21
C ASP A 125 5.20 -6.71 -1.01
N GLU A 126 6.46 -6.40 -1.32
CA GLU A 126 7.45 -7.30 -1.94
C GLU A 126 7.03 -7.96 -3.27
N ILE A 127 7.12 -7.21 -4.38
CA ILE A 127 6.78 -7.69 -5.73
C ILE A 127 7.88 -8.58 -6.35
N CYS A 128 7.48 -9.59 -7.12
CA CYS A 128 8.28 -10.34 -8.10
C CYS A 128 9.46 -11.15 -7.53
N ARG A 129 9.29 -11.75 -6.35
CA ARG A 129 10.33 -12.62 -5.75
C ARG A 129 10.45 -13.99 -6.42
N GLY A 130 9.42 -14.45 -7.14
CA GLY A 130 9.32 -15.80 -7.71
C GLY A 130 9.97 -16.00 -9.10
N THR A 131 10.69 -15.01 -9.63
CA THR A 131 11.27 -15.04 -10.99
C THR A 131 12.75 -14.66 -10.99
N GLU A 132 13.41 -14.77 -12.15
CA GLU A 132 14.78 -14.29 -12.34
C GLU A 132 14.89 -12.81 -11.94
N THR A 133 15.88 -12.47 -11.11
CA THR A 133 16.04 -11.12 -10.54
C THR A 133 15.95 -10.01 -11.60
N ALA A 134 16.63 -10.17 -12.74
CA ALA A 134 16.61 -9.19 -13.83
C ALA A 134 15.19 -8.98 -14.40
N LYS A 135 14.45 -10.07 -14.62
CA LYS A 135 13.05 -10.01 -15.09
C LYS A 135 12.14 -9.43 -14.02
N GLY A 136 12.36 -9.80 -12.75
CA GLY A 136 11.61 -9.30 -11.61
C GLY A 136 11.72 -7.79 -11.44
N THR A 137 12.92 -7.23 -11.58
CA THR A 137 13.15 -5.78 -11.53
C THR A 137 12.42 -5.05 -12.67
N CYS A 138 12.50 -5.56 -13.90
CA CYS A 138 11.80 -4.96 -15.04
C CYS A 138 10.28 -4.96 -14.86
N ILE A 139 9.72 -6.07 -14.34
CA ILE A 139 8.28 -6.18 -14.08
C ILE A 139 7.87 -5.22 -12.95
N ALA A 140 8.61 -5.20 -11.83
CA ALA A 140 8.35 -4.29 -10.72
C ALA A 140 8.41 -2.82 -11.14
N GLY A 141 9.43 -2.43 -11.92
CA GLY A 141 9.54 -1.09 -12.49
C GLY A 141 8.34 -0.72 -13.37
N SER A 142 7.93 -1.63 -14.27
CA SER A 142 6.76 -1.42 -15.14
C SER A 142 5.46 -1.26 -14.34
N ILE A 143 5.29 -2.01 -13.26
CA ILE A 143 4.13 -1.90 -12.36
C ILE A 143 4.12 -0.55 -11.65
N ILE A 144 5.27 -0.14 -11.08
CA ILE A 144 5.42 1.14 -10.38
C ILE A 144 5.11 2.30 -11.34
N GLU A 145 5.71 2.32 -12.53
CA GLU A 145 5.45 3.35 -13.54
C GLU A 145 3.97 3.40 -13.97
N THR A 146 3.31 2.24 -14.03
CA THR A 146 1.89 2.18 -14.39
C THR A 146 1.02 2.76 -13.28
N LEU A 147 1.29 2.43 -12.01
CA LEU A 147 0.56 2.98 -10.86
C LEU A 147 0.80 4.48 -10.70
N ASP A 148 2.03 4.94 -10.93
CA ASP A 148 2.37 6.37 -10.92
C ASP A 148 1.60 7.14 -12.01
N LYS A 149 1.53 6.59 -13.24
CA LYS A 149 0.71 7.16 -14.33
C LYS A 149 -0.79 7.20 -14.02
N ILE A 150 -1.30 6.24 -13.25
CA ILE A 150 -2.69 6.26 -12.77
C ILE A 150 -2.92 7.40 -11.77
N GLY A 151 -1.88 7.82 -11.03
CA GLY A 151 -1.96 8.90 -10.06
C GLY A 151 -2.64 8.51 -8.75
N CYS A 152 -2.64 7.21 -8.41
CA CYS A 152 -3.15 6.73 -7.13
C CYS A 152 -2.18 7.04 -5.98
N LEU A 153 -2.69 7.13 -4.75
CA LEU A 153 -1.85 7.11 -3.57
C LEU A 153 -1.42 5.68 -3.28
N GLY A 154 -0.22 5.49 -2.74
CA GLY A 154 0.21 4.14 -2.43
C GLY A 154 1.63 3.99 -1.94
N ILE A 155 1.93 2.77 -1.53
CA ILE A 155 3.29 2.35 -1.18
C ILE A 155 3.57 1.02 -1.86
N VAL A 156 4.66 0.97 -2.61
CA VAL A 156 5.25 -0.28 -3.08
C VAL A 156 6.48 -0.56 -2.25
N SER A 157 6.49 -1.69 -1.53
CA SER A 157 7.64 -2.14 -0.76
C SER A 157 8.55 -3.00 -1.64
N THR A 158 9.87 -2.79 -1.54
CA THR A 158 10.86 -3.57 -2.30
C THR A 158 12.09 -3.92 -1.48
N ARG A 159 12.76 -5.00 -1.90
CA ARG A 159 14.06 -5.46 -1.42
C ARG A 159 15.13 -5.14 -2.45
N LEU A 160 15.29 -3.88 -2.83
CA LEU A 160 16.46 -3.46 -3.60
C LEU A 160 17.67 -3.49 -2.64
N GLN A 161 18.34 -4.63 -2.60
CA GLN A 161 19.78 -4.68 -2.37
C GLN A 161 20.40 -4.77 -3.76
N ASP A 162 21.40 -3.92 -3.97
CA ASP A 162 22.04 -3.58 -5.26
C ASP A 162 22.28 -4.76 -6.24
#